data_AF-A0AAV6CZ07-F1
#
_entry.id   AF-A0AAV6CZ07-F1
#
_cell.length_a   1.000
_cell.length_b   1.000
_cell.length_c   1.000
_cell.angle_alpha   90.00
_cell.angle_beta   90.00
_cell.angle_gamma   90.00
#
_symmetry.space_group_name_H-M   'P 1'
#
loop_
_entity.id
_entity.type
_entity.pdbx_description
1 polymer ?
#
loop_
_entity_poly.entity_id
_entity_poly.type
_entity_poly.pdbx_seq_one_letter_code
_entity_poly.pdbx_strand_id
1 'polypeptide(L)'
;MAILTEEMMGTDEIVRGYLQMAVNTLYHPVSTARMGGPDDAHAVVDQYGRVRGLDNLRLADASIMPNIPRANTNLTCIMIGERIADWLRAE
;
A
#
# COMPACT_ATOMS: atom_id res chain seq x y z
N MET A 1 4.70 19.68 -6.35
CA MET A 1 3.51 20.26 -5.68
C MET A 1 3.03 21.40 -6.56
N ALA A 2 1.80 21.33 -7.05
CA ALA A 2 1.24 22.42 -7.84
C ALA A 2 0.56 23.44 -6.93
N ILE A 3 0.75 24.71 -7.23
CA ILE A 3 0.02 25.80 -6.58
C ILE A 3 -1.07 26.21 -7.57
N LEU A 4 -2.33 26.00 -7.19
CA LEU A 4 -3.47 26.39 -8.02
C LEU A 4 -3.77 27.88 -7.80
N THR A 5 -4.00 28.61 -8.89
CA THR A 5 -4.47 30.00 -8.84
C THR A 5 -5.98 30.04 -8.61
N GLU A 6 -6.52 31.21 -8.23
CA GLU A 6 -7.99 31.38 -8.10
C GLU A 6 -8.73 31.06 -9.41
N GLU A 7 -8.18 31.46 -10.56
CA GLU A 7 -8.74 31.14 -11.89
C GLU A 7 -8.80 29.63 -12.14
N MET A 8 -7.76 28.89 -11.73
CA MET A 8 -7.71 27.43 -11.84
C MET A 8 -8.70 26.72 -10.91
N MET A 9 -9.26 27.42 -9.93
CA MET A 9 -10.27 26.90 -8.99
C MET A 9 -11.66 27.50 -9.24
N GLY A 10 -11.87 28.20 -10.37
CA GLY A 10 -13.10 28.93 -10.64
C GLY A 10 -14.34 28.06 -10.86
N THR A 11 -14.18 26.82 -11.34
CA THR A 11 -15.28 25.84 -11.51
C THR A 11 -14.79 24.40 -11.37
N ASP A 12 -15.71 23.48 -11.09
CA ASP A 12 -15.44 22.03 -11.04
C ASP A 12 -14.90 21.50 -12.37
N GLU A 13 -15.35 22.05 -13.51
CA GLU A 13 -14.87 21.67 -14.83
C GLU A 13 -13.39 22.00 -15.02
N ILE A 14 -12.95 23.19 -14.59
CA ILE A 14 -11.55 23.61 -14.68
C ILE A 14 -10.68 22.73 -13.78
N VAL A 15 -11.12 22.50 -12.53
CA VAL A 15 -10.40 21.63 -11.58
C VAL A 15 -10.30 20.21 -12.12
N ARG A 16 -11.39 19.66 -12.68
CA ARG A 16 -11.40 18.31 -13.27
C ARG A 16 -10.45 18.19 -14.46
N GLY A 17 -10.44 19.19 -15.35
CA GLY A 17 -9.50 19.23 -16.47
C GLY A 17 -8.04 19.26 -16.01
N TYR A 18 -7.76 20.04 -14.97
CA TYR A 18 -6.43 20.08 -14.36
C TYR A 18 -6.03 18.72 -13.76
N LEU A 19 -6.93 18.07 -13.01
CA LEU A 19 -6.67 16.75 -12.42
C LEU A 19 -6.34 15.71 -13.51
N GLN A 20 -7.10 15.67 -14.61
CA GLN A 20 -6.83 14.74 -15.71
C GLN A 20 -5.45 14.95 -16.35
N MET A 21 -4.99 16.20 -16.44
CA MET A 21 -3.69 16.53 -17.03
C MET A 21 -2.52 16.28 -16.08
N ALA A 22 -2.69 16.57 -14.78
CA ALA A 22 -1.57 16.72 -13.85
C ALA A 22 -1.50 15.64 -12.75
N VAL A 23 -2.54 14.81 -12.57
CA VAL A 23 -2.52 13.74 -11.57
C VAL A 23 -1.40 12.76 -11.87
N ASN A 24 -0.63 12.42 -10.84
CA ASN A 24 0.45 11.45 -10.93
C ASN A 24 0.58 10.69 -9.62
N THR A 25 1.29 9.57 -9.65
CA THR A 25 1.61 8.81 -8.45
C THR A 25 2.59 9.57 -7.57
N LEU A 26 2.47 9.37 -6.26
CA LEU A 26 3.50 9.70 -5.27
C LEU A 26 4.29 8.46 -4.83
N TYR A 27 4.28 7.42 -5.66
CA TYR A 27 5.10 6.21 -5.50
C TYR A 27 4.84 5.40 -4.23
N HIS A 28 3.59 5.34 -3.79
CA HIS A 28 3.15 4.53 -2.64
C HIS A 28 2.22 3.36 -3.03
N PRO A 29 2.57 2.49 -4.00
CA PRO A 29 1.77 1.32 -4.32
C PRO A 29 1.80 0.29 -3.17
N VAL A 30 0.66 -0.35 -2.91
CA VAL A 30 0.45 -1.31 -1.82
C VAL A 30 -0.58 -2.37 -2.23
N SER A 31 -0.80 -3.38 -1.39
CA SER A 31 -2.01 -4.25 -1.38
C SER A 31 -2.17 -5.29 -2.49
N THR A 32 -1.22 -5.43 -3.41
CA THR A 32 -1.28 -6.43 -4.49
C THR A 32 -1.24 -7.89 -4.00
N ALA A 33 -0.74 -8.14 -2.78
CA ALA A 33 -0.69 -9.44 -2.14
C ALA A 33 -1.19 -9.35 -0.69
N ARG A 34 -2.35 -8.73 -0.51
CA ARG A 34 -2.80 -8.27 0.82
C ARG A 34 -2.89 -9.38 1.87
N MET A 35 -2.54 -9.00 3.08
CA MET A 35 -2.81 -9.72 4.30
C MET A 35 -4.30 -9.67 4.65
N GLY A 36 -4.83 -10.74 5.24
CA GLY A 36 -6.20 -10.77 5.75
C GLY A 36 -6.46 -11.91 6.73
N GLY A 37 -7.64 -11.87 7.35
CA GLY A 37 -8.10 -12.88 8.32
C GLY A 37 -8.39 -14.24 7.68
N PRO A 38 -8.50 -15.33 8.46
CA PRO A 38 -8.58 -16.70 7.94
C PRO A 38 -9.70 -16.91 6.91
N ASP A 39 -10.85 -16.25 7.11
CA ASP A 39 -12.02 -16.37 6.23
C ASP A 39 -12.04 -15.36 5.07
N ASP A 40 -10.99 -14.52 4.92
CA ASP A 40 -10.89 -13.58 3.80
C ASP A 40 -10.50 -14.33 2.52
N ALA A 41 -11.48 -14.54 1.64
CA ALA A 41 -11.32 -15.26 0.38
C ALA A 41 -10.36 -14.59 -0.62
N HIS A 42 -10.02 -13.31 -0.46
CA HIS A 42 -9.09 -12.64 -1.37
C HIS A 42 -7.77 -12.22 -0.69
N ALA A 43 -7.52 -12.66 0.54
CA ALA A 43 -6.22 -12.50 1.16
C ALA A 43 -5.19 -13.45 0.55
N VAL A 44 -3.98 -12.95 0.31
CA VAL A 44 -2.86 -13.70 -0.27
C VAL A 44 -1.93 -14.22 0.82
N VAL A 45 -1.75 -13.45 1.90
CA VAL A 45 -0.94 -13.84 3.05
C VAL A 45 -1.74 -13.84 4.35
N ASP A 46 -1.26 -14.59 5.34
CA ASP A 46 -1.73 -14.49 6.72
C ASP A 46 -1.05 -13.33 7.50
N GLN A 47 -1.39 -13.20 8.78
CA GLN A 47 -0.85 -12.16 9.67
C GLN A 47 0.67 -12.24 9.91
N TYR A 48 1.31 -13.34 9.52
CA TYR A 48 2.74 -13.58 9.63
C TYR A 48 3.47 -13.42 8.29
N GLY A 49 2.76 -12.98 7.25
CA GLY A 49 3.28 -12.82 5.89
C GLY A 49 3.42 -14.14 5.13
N ARG A 50 2.90 -15.27 5.65
CA ARG A 50 2.97 -16.58 4.98
C ARG A 50 1.99 -16.63 3.82
N VAL A 51 2.46 -17.06 2.65
CA VAL A 51 1.61 -17.17 1.45
C VAL A 51 0.65 -18.35 1.61
N ARG A 52 -0.65 -18.09 1.41
CA ARG A 52 -1.67 -19.12 1.56
C ARG A 52 -1.53 -20.19 0.49
N GLY A 53 -1.60 -21.46 0.92
CA GLY A 53 -1.50 -22.62 0.03
C GLY A 53 -0.08 -22.96 -0.42
N LEU A 54 0.95 -22.28 0.10
CA LEU A 54 2.35 -22.57 -0.17
C LEU A 54 3.13 -22.69 1.14
N ASP A 55 4.01 -23.67 1.20
CA ASP A 55 4.92 -23.86 2.32
C ASP A 55 6.22 -23.06 2.12
N ASN A 56 6.83 -22.63 3.22
CA ASN A 56 8.16 -21.99 3.25
C ASN A 56 8.30 -20.72 2.40
N LEU A 57 7.20 -20.02 2.08
CA LEU A 57 7.21 -18.76 1.35
C LEU A 57 6.55 -17.63 2.16
N ARG A 58 7.23 -16.48 2.24
CA ARG A 58 6.71 -15.26 2.87
C ARG A 58 6.89 -14.03 2.00
N LEU A 59 6.01 -13.05 2.20
CA LEU A 59 6.11 -11.71 1.64
C LEU A 59 6.29 -10.69 2.77
N ALA A 60 7.26 -9.79 2.63
CA ALA A 60 7.64 -8.81 3.65
C ALA A 60 7.88 -7.41 3.06
N ASP A 61 6.90 -6.91 2.31
CA ASP A 61 6.95 -5.59 1.68
C ASP A 61 5.57 -4.90 1.67
N ALA A 62 5.45 -3.81 0.91
CA ALA A 62 4.23 -3.03 0.79
C ALA A 62 3.02 -3.78 0.21
N SER A 63 3.25 -4.85 -0.55
CA SER A 63 2.19 -5.62 -1.20
C SER A 63 1.24 -6.27 -0.19
N ILE A 64 1.72 -6.56 1.03
CA ILE A 64 0.91 -7.23 2.06
C ILE A 64 0.00 -6.26 2.82
N MET A 65 0.21 -4.95 2.72
CA MET A 65 -0.62 -3.99 3.44
C MET A 65 -2.09 -4.12 2.97
N PRO A 66 -3.08 -4.31 3.86
CA PRO A 66 -4.49 -4.41 3.44
C PRO A 66 -5.03 -3.14 2.79
N ASN A 67 -4.49 -1.99 3.18
CA ASN A 67 -4.79 -0.67 2.62
C ASN A 67 -3.56 0.26 2.81
N ILE A 68 -3.49 1.33 2.04
CA ILE A 68 -2.43 2.33 2.15
C ILE A 68 -2.50 3.04 3.52
N PRO A 69 -1.38 3.17 4.26
CA PRO A 69 -1.35 3.97 5.48
C PRO A 69 -1.53 5.46 5.14
N ARG A 70 -2.04 6.23 6.11
CA ARG A 70 -2.07 7.71 6.01
C ARG A 70 -0.69 8.32 6.31
N ALA A 71 0.33 7.85 5.61
CA ALA A 71 1.72 8.27 5.74
C ALA A 71 2.52 7.80 4.51
N ASN A 72 3.74 8.33 4.34
CA ASN A 72 4.68 7.78 3.37
C ASN A 72 5.03 6.32 3.72
N THR A 73 5.03 5.44 2.73
CA THR A 73 5.08 3.98 2.98
C THR A 73 6.44 3.47 3.42
N ASN A 74 7.53 4.24 3.25
CA ASN A 74 8.89 3.79 3.53
C ASN A 74 9.06 3.22 4.96
N LEU A 75 8.65 3.97 5.98
CA LEU A 75 8.77 3.53 7.37
C LEU A 75 7.90 2.29 7.66
N THR A 76 6.72 2.20 7.03
CA THR A 76 5.86 1.04 7.15
C THR A 76 6.48 -0.19 6.50
N CYS A 77 7.14 -0.06 5.34
CA CYS A 77 7.87 -1.15 4.70
C CYS A 77 9.02 -1.66 5.57
N ILE A 78 9.81 -0.74 6.15
CA ILE A 78 10.90 -1.11 7.08
C ILE A 78 10.33 -1.88 8.28
N MET A 79 9.26 -1.37 8.90
CA MET A 79 8.62 -2.04 10.03
C MET A 79 8.11 -3.45 9.68
N ILE A 80 7.49 -3.62 8.51
CA ILE A 80 7.03 -4.93 8.03
C ILE A 80 8.22 -5.89 7.89
N GLY A 81 9.30 -5.45 7.26
CA GLY A 81 10.52 -6.23 7.09
C GLY A 81 11.11 -6.70 8.42
N GLU A 82 11.32 -5.77 9.35
CA GLU A 82 11.81 -6.08 10.71
C GLU A 82 10.90 -7.07 11.43
N ARG A 83 9.57 -6.84 11.39
CA ARG A 83 8.62 -7.66 12.12
C ARG A 83 8.59 -9.11 11.60
N ILE A 84 8.63 -9.30 10.29
CA ILE A 84 8.63 -10.64 9.69
C ILE A 84 9.99 -11.33 9.89
N ALA A 85 11.09 -10.58 9.83
CA ALA A 85 12.43 -11.12 10.15
C ALA A 85 12.51 -11.61 11.60
N ASP A 86 11.90 -10.92 12.56
CA ASP A 86 11.79 -11.38 13.94
C ASP A 86 11.02 -12.69 14.08
N TRP A 87 9.88 -12.81 13.40
CA TRP A 87 9.10 -14.05 13.40
C TRP A 87 9.83 -15.21 12.73
N LEU A 88 10.54 -14.95 11.64
CA LEU A 88 11.37 -15.96 10.97
C LEU A 88 12.49 -16.49 11.87
N ARG A 89 13.10 -15.64 12.69
CA ARG A 89 14.17 -16.03 13.62
C ARG A 89 13.66 -16.83 14.83
N ALA A 90 12.39 -16.72 15.16
CA ALA A 90 11.78 -17.36 16.32
C ALA A 90 11.16 -18.74 16.00
N GLU A 91 11.26 -19.19 14.75
CA GLU A 91 10.82 -20.50 14.26
C GLU A 91 11.96 -21.51 14.26
#